data_AF-A0AAN8VZI1-F1
#
_entry.id   AF-A0AAN8VZI1-F1
#
_cell.length_a   1.000
_cell.length_b   1.000
_cell.length_c   1.000
_cell.angle_alpha   90.00
_cell.angle_beta   90.00
_cell.angle_gamma   90.00
#
_symmetry.space_group_name_H-M   'P 1'
#
loop_
_entity.id
_entity.type
_entity.pdbx_description
1 polymer ?
#
loop_
_entity_poly.entity_id
_entity_poly.type
_entity_poly.pdbx_seq_one_letter_code
_entity_poly.pdbx_strand_id
1 'polypeptide(L)'
;MLVTSIACAGTSKHSSSPTSAKAGDPTLTDRVWEAIVKSFASHLKSAFTSSSFVKEILTTGYPRLLSMIENLIERISHDTDAKGALPAVSADGKDQMVTAIEIIQMSFLAQCWSRLSEPVNIAFQASNRGGIPSKEHIAKFIARIKEEIEAVQSDGSLTLLVLRQIGKALMQFAQRAEYQLSTGPESRQVTGPATPAQLKNFTLCQYLQEVHSQISSMTTRLPPVASDILSPALGSIYGVALDSVRNLFSSMQDRLESCILKIHDQNFGVLGMDAAMDNNASPYMEELQKSVLHFRTEFLLRLLPSTSKKITTGSESICTNLVRSLASRVLIYFIRHASLVQPLSESGKLRMARDMAELELTVGQNLFPVEQLGAPYRALRAFRPIIFLETSQLVSSPLLQDLPPSVVLHHLYSRGPDELRSPLKRNNLTPQQYTLWMDSQGEKQIWKGIKATLDDYAVTVRARGDKEFSPVYPLMLQLGSSVTENFPVS
;
A
#
# COMPACT_ATOMS: atom_id res chain seq x y z
N MET A 1 11.03 -45.89 -31.93
CA MET A 1 10.54 -46.75 -30.84
C MET A 1 9.03 -46.54 -30.78
N LEU A 2 8.16 -47.38 -31.36
CA LEU A 2 8.26 -48.76 -31.83
C LEU A 2 8.29 -49.81 -30.69
N VAL A 3 7.12 -50.00 -30.06
CA VAL A 3 6.56 -51.23 -29.43
C VAL A 3 5.02 -51.06 -29.53
N THR A 4 4.12 -51.92 -30.01
CA THR A 4 4.14 -53.27 -30.65
C THR A 4 3.67 -54.44 -29.76
N SER A 5 2.39 -54.81 -29.96
CA SER A 5 1.73 -56.11 -29.67
C SER A 5 1.61 -56.62 -28.24
N ILE A 6 0.38 -57.02 -27.87
CA ILE A 6 -0.02 -58.45 -27.84
C ILE A 6 -1.55 -58.54 -28.04
N ALA A 7 -1.98 -59.55 -28.79
CA ALA A 7 -3.39 -59.87 -29.01
C ALA A 7 -3.76 -61.15 -28.24
N CYS A 8 -5.00 -61.23 -27.76
CA CYS A 8 -5.64 -62.49 -27.38
C CYS A 8 -7.07 -62.50 -27.95
N ALA A 9 -7.34 -63.43 -28.87
CA ALA A 9 -8.67 -63.68 -29.39
C ALA A 9 -9.40 -64.71 -28.52
N GLY A 10 -10.70 -64.50 -28.25
CA GLY A 10 -11.48 -65.35 -27.35
C GLY A 10 -12.96 -65.39 -27.69
N THR A 11 -13.32 -66.26 -28.64
CA THR A 11 -14.65 -66.90 -28.84
C THR A 11 -15.93 -66.04 -28.88
N SER A 12 -16.65 -66.13 -30.00
CA SER A 12 -18.02 -65.62 -30.15
C SER A 12 -19.06 -66.44 -29.36
N LYS A 13 -20.07 -65.75 -28.82
CA LYS A 13 -21.43 -66.29 -28.73
C LYS A 13 -22.44 -65.23 -29.18
N HIS A 14 -23.40 -65.63 -30.01
CA HIS A 14 -24.47 -64.76 -30.47
C HIS A 14 -25.43 -64.40 -29.33
N SER A 15 -25.74 -63.11 -29.19
CA SER A 15 -27.01 -62.64 -28.65
C SER A 15 -27.45 -61.38 -29.39
N SER A 16 -28.48 -61.55 -30.22
CA SER A 16 -29.39 -60.52 -30.78
C SER A 16 -29.05 -59.04 -30.54
N SER A 17 -28.71 -58.34 -31.63
CA SER A 17 -28.76 -56.88 -31.70
C SER A 17 -30.20 -56.34 -31.53
N PRO A 18 -30.39 -55.28 -30.72
CA PRO A 18 -31.28 -54.20 -31.06
C PRO A 18 -30.47 -53.11 -31.80
N THR A 19 -30.91 -52.80 -33.03
CA THR A 19 -30.68 -51.55 -33.79
C THR A 19 -29.54 -50.62 -33.34
N SER A 20 -28.53 -50.49 -34.21
CA SER A 20 -27.55 -49.41 -34.16
C SER A 20 -28.23 -48.03 -34.21
N ALA A 21 -28.27 -47.33 -33.08
CA ALA A 21 -28.44 -45.88 -33.10
C ALA A 21 -27.24 -45.28 -33.84
N LYS A 22 -27.49 -44.40 -34.81
CA LYS A 22 -26.42 -43.66 -35.48
C LYS A 22 -25.76 -42.75 -34.44
N ALA A 23 -24.43 -42.81 -34.35
CA ALA A 23 -23.67 -41.83 -33.58
C ALA A 23 -23.87 -40.44 -34.22
N GLY A 24 -24.77 -39.64 -33.64
CA GLY A 24 -25.16 -38.32 -34.15
C GLY A 24 -26.66 -38.01 -34.13
N ASP A 25 -27.56 -39.00 -33.98
CA ASP A 25 -28.98 -38.72 -33.77
C ASP A 25 -29.25 -38.37 -32.29
N PRO A 26 -29.90 -37.23 -31.95
CA PRO A 26 -30.18 -36.86 -30.57
C PRO A 26 -31.13 -37.86 -29.92
N THR A 27 -30.80 -38.28 -28.70
CA THR A 27 -31.52 -39.33 -27.96
C THR A 27 -32.95 -38.88 -27.64
N LEU A 28 -33.81 -39.84 -27.27
CA LEU A 28 -35.18 -39.50 -26.84
C LEU A 28 -35.17 -38.56 -25.62
N THR A 29 -34.22 -38.76 -24.70
CA THR A 29 -33.96 -37.90 -23.54
C THR A 29 -33.55 -36.50 -23.95
N ASP A 30 -32.63 -36.32 -24.91
CA ASP A 30 -32.24 -35.00 -25.41
C ASP A 30 -33.44 -34.24 -25.99
N ARG A 31 -34.26 -34.90 -26.82
CA ARG A 31 -35.44 -34.28 -27.46
C ARG A 31 -36.51 -33.88 -26.45
N VAL A 32 -36.73 -34.70 -25.42
CA VAL A 32 -37.66 -34.38 -24.32
C VAL A 32 -37.14 -33.20 -23.50
N TRP A 33 -35.84 -33.18 -23.19
CA TRP A 33 -35.23 -32.08 -22.44
C TRP A 33 -35.27 -30.76 -23.22
N GLU A 34 -34.90 -30.77 -24.51
CA GLU A 34 -34.98 -29.58 -25.39
C GLU A 34 -36.43 -29.02 -25.43
N ALA A 35 -37.43 -29.90 -25.54
CA ALA A 35 -38.84 -29.49 -25.53
C ALA A 35 -39.25 -28.86 -24.18
N ILE A 36 -38.81 -29.42 -23.06
CA ILE A 36 -39.06 -28.88 -21.71
C ILE A 36 -38.40 -27.50 -21.56
N VAL A 37 -37.11 -27.36 -21.85
CA VAL A 37 -36.38 -26.09 -21.72
C VAL A 37 -36.97 -25.03 -22.64
N LYS A 38 -37.30 -25.37 -23.89
CA LYS A 38 -37.92 -24.43 -24.84
C LYS A 38 -39.31 -23.98 -24.40
N SER A 39 -40.13 -24.88 -23.87
CA SER A 39 -41.44 -24.54 -23.31
C SER A 39 -41.30 -23.64 -22.08
N PHE A 40 -40.44 -24.02 -21.13
CA PHE A 40 -40.14 -23.26 -19.92
C PHE A 40 -39.64 -21.85 -20.24
N ALA A 41 -38.61 -21.72 -21.09
CA ALA A 41 -38.06 -20.44 -21.53
C ALA A 41 -39.12 -19.55 -22.20
N SER A 42 -39.95 -20.12 -23.08
CA SER A 42 -41.02 -19.38 -23.77
C SER A 42 -42.09 -18.86 -22.80
N HIS A 43 -42.60 -19.71 -21.92
CA HIS A 43 -43.63 -19.33 -20.95
C HIS A 43 -43.09 -18.35 -19.89
N LEU A 44 -41.90 -18.60 -19.36
CA LEU A 44 -41.27 -17.73 -18.36
C LEU A 44 -40.94 -16.36 -18.93
N LYS A 45 -40.36 -16.29 -20.13
CA LYS A 45 -40.10 -15.02 -20.84
C LYS A 45 -41.39 -14.26 -21.09
N SER A 46 -42.44 -14.93 -21.60
CA SER A 46 -43.75 -14.31 -21.82
C SER A 46 -44.31 -13.71 -20.53
N ALA A 47 -44.38 -14.50 -19.45
CA ALA A 47 -44.90 -14.07 -18.16
C ALA A 47 -44.10 -12.89 -17.56
N PHE A 48 -42.78 -12.93 -17.68
CA PHE A 48 -41.86 -11.88 -17.23
C PHE A 48 -41.99 -10.58 -18.03
N THR A 49 -42.35 -10.65 -19.32
CA THR A 49 -42.58 -9.46 -20.15
C THR A 49 -44.00 -8.89 -20.03
N SER A 50 -45.01 -9.73 -19.81
CA SER A 50 -46.43 -9.32 -19.84
C SER A 50 -46.96 -8.77 -18.51
N SER A 51 -46.33 -9.06 -17.38
CA SER A 51 -46.80 -8.63 -16.05
C SER A 51 -45.68 -8.02 -15.21
N SER A 52 -45.84 -6.75 -14.82
CA SER A 52 -44.93 -6.03 -13.92
C SER A 52 -44.83 -6.68 -12.55
N PHE A 53 -45.96 -7.17 -12.01
CA PHE A 53 -46.02 -7.89 -10.73
C PHE A 53 -45.22 -9.20 -10.76
N VAL A 54 -45.38 -10.00 -11.82
CA VAL A 54 -44.60 -11.24 -12.01
C VAL A 54 -43.13 -10.92 -12.20
N LYS A 55 -42.81 -9.87 -12.97
CA LYS A 55 -41.44 -9.38 -13.14
C LYS A 55 -40.79 -9.02 -11.81
N GLU A 56 -41.46 -8.24 -10.96
CA GLU A 56 -40.94 -7.79 -9.67
C GLU A 56 -40.70 -8.96 -8.70
N ILE A 57 -41.65 -9.89 -8.61
CA ILE A 57 -41.53 -11.09 -7.76
C ILE A 57 -40.38 -11.98 -8.23
N LEU A 58 -40.30 -12.30 -9.53
CA LEU A 58 -39.24 -13.16 -10.06
C LEU A 58 -37.87 -12.50 -9.97
N THR A 59 -37.80 -11.17 -10.15
CA THR A 59 -36.55 -10.41 -10.00
C THR A 59 -36.07 -10.44 -8.54
N THR A 60 -36.94 -10.12 -7.59
CA THR A 60 -36.58 -10.07 -6.15
C THR A 60 -36.32 -11.47 -5.59
N GLY A 61 -37.06 -12.47 -6.06
CA GLY A 61 -36.91 -13.88 -5.69
C GLY A 61 -35.83 -14.64 -6.47
N TYR A 62 -35.06 -13.98 -7.35
CA TYR A 62 -34.13 -14.64 -8.26
C TYR A 62 -33.13 -15.60 -7.58
N PRO A 63 -32.46 -15.26 -6.45
CA PRO A 63 -31.53 -16.18 -5.78
C PRO A 63 -32.19 -17.50 -5.37
N ARG A 64 -33.46 -17.44 -4.93
CA ARG A 64 -34.25 -18.62 -4.57
C ARG A 64 -34.71 -19.39 -5.81
N LEU A 65 -35.07 -18.70 -6.89
CA LEU A 65 -35.43 -19.33 -8.16
C LEU A 65 -34.27 -20.12 -8.76
N LEU A 66 -33.07 -19.53 -8.79
CA LEU A 66 -31.84 -20.18 -9.24
C LEU A 66 -31.59 -21.47 -8.46
N SER A 67 -31.53 -21.37 -7.12
CA SER A 67 -31.34 -22.55 -6.25
C SER A 67 -32.43 -23.61 -6.44
N MET A 68 -33.69 -23.23 -6.66
CA MET A 68 -34.78 -24.19 -6.95
C MET A 68 -34.59 -24.91 -8.29
N ILE A 69 -34.07 -24.24 -9.31
CA ILE A 69 -33.79 -24.82 -10.63
C ILE A 69 -32.57 -25.74 -10.55
N GLU A 70 -31.50 -25.33 -9.87
CA GLU A 70 -30.30 -26.15 -9.65
C GLU A 70 -30.65 -27.43 -8.86
N ASN A 71 -31.37 -27.33 -7.75
CA ASN A 71 -31.87 -28.48 -6.99
C ASN A 71 -32.76 -29.41 -7.83
N LEU A 72 -33.58 -28.87 -8.74
CA LEU A 72 -34.41 -29.67 -9.65
C LEU A 72 -33.53 -30.43 -10.66
N ILE A 73 -32.57 -29.74 -11.27
CA ILE A 73 -31.62 -30.31 -12.23
C ILE A 73 -30.76 -31.39 -11.56
N GLU A 74 -30.26 -31.17 -10.35
CA GLU A 74 -29.49 -32.15 -9.59
C GLU A 74 -30.31 -33.39 -9.24
N ARG A 75 -31.56 -33.22 -8.78
CA ARG A 75 -32.47 -34.35 -8.51
C ARG A 75 -32.74 -35.17 -9.76
N ILE A 76 -33.08 -34.54 -10.89
CA ILE A 76 -33.30 -35.26 -12.15
C ILE A 76 -32.01 -35.96 -12.60
N SER A 77 -30.85 -35.30 -12.45
CA SER A 77 -29.53 -35.88 -12.78
C SER A 77 -29.18 -37.09 -11.91
N HIS A 78 -29.58 -37.10 -10.63
CA HIS A 78 -29.38 -38.20 -9.69
C HIS A 78 -30.37 -39.35 -9.92
N ASP A 79 -31.66 -39.04 -10.02
CA ASP A 79 -32.73 -40.03 -10.16
C ASP A 79 -32.70 -40.75 -11.53
N THR A 80 -31.91 -40.22 -12.48
CA THR A 80 -31.65 -40.83 -13.79
C THR A 80 -30.22 -41.38 -13.95
N ASP A 81 -29.40 -41.39 -12.89
CA ASP A 81 -28.08 -42.03 -12.88
C ASP A 81 -28.23 -43.57 -12.74
N ALA A 82 -28.53 -44.22 -13.85
CA ALA A 82 -28.64 -45.67 -13.94
C ALA A 82 -27.34 -46.28 -14.49
N LYS A 83 -26.82 -47.33 -13.82
CA LYS A 83 -25.59 -48.02 -14.23
C LYS A 83 -25.65 -48.48 -15.70
N GLY A 84 -24.83 -47.83 -16.54
CA GLY A 84 -24.71 -48.13 -17.97
C GLY A 84 -25.55 -47.25 -18.90
N ALA A 85 -26.30 -46.28 -18.37
CA ALA A 85 -26.97 -45.24 -19.14
C ALA A 85 -26.28 -43.87 -18.93
N LEU A 86 -26.48 -42.95 -19.86
CA LEU A 86 -26.15 -41.54 -19.65
C LEU A 86 -27.26 -40.89 -18.80
N PRO A 87 -26.94 -39.95 -17.89
CA PRO A 87 -27.95 -39.18 -17.15
C PRO A 87 -28.90 -38.46 -18.11
N ALA A 88 -30.18 -38.32 -17.74
CA ALA A 88 -31.19 -37.73 -18.62
C ALA A 88 -31.01 -36.23 -18.88
N VAL A 89 -30.10 -35.57 -18.16
CA VAL A 89 -29.73 -34.16 -18.34
C VAL A 89 -28.23 -34.06 -18.60
N SER A 90 -27.88 -33.75 -19.85
CA SER A 90 -26.52 -33.42 -20.27
C SER A 90 -26.05 -32.08 -19.68
N ALA A 91 -24.74 -31.81 -19.68
CA ALA A 91 -24.19 -30.53 -19.22
C ALA A 91 -24.78 -29.34 -19.99
N ASP A 92 -24.78 -29.40 -21.33
CA ASP A 92 -25.49 -28.45 -22.21
C ASP A 92 -26.96 -28.26 -21.80
N GLY A 93 -27.64 -29.35 -21.43
CA GLY A 93 -29.02 -29.31 -20.96
C GLY A 93 -29.20 -28.49 -19.67
N LYS A 94 -28.23 -28.56 -18.74
CA LYS A 94 -28.22 -27.73 -17.52
C LYS A 94 -28.02 -26.26 -17.89
N ASP A 95 -27.05 -25.98 -18.74
CA ASP A 95 -26.71 -24.62 -19.18
C ASP A 95 -27.88 -23.95 -19.92
N GLN A 96 -28.56 -24.67 -20.83
CA GLN A 96 -29.75 -24.15 -21.53
C GLN A 96 -30.88 -23.76 -20.55
N MET A 97 -31.07 -24.51 -19.47
CA MET A 97 -32.08 -24.21 -18.44
C MET A 97 -31.70 -22.99 -17.58
N VAL A 98 -30.40 -22.78 -17.32
CA VAL A 98 -29.89 -21.57 -16.67
C VAL A 98 -29.99 -20.36 -17.62
N THR A 99 -29.68 -20.51 -18.91
CA THR A 99 -29.88 -19.48 -19.93
C THR A 99 -31.35 -19.05 -20.03
N ALA A 100 -32.31 -19.97 -19.84
CA ALA A 100 -33.73 -19.64 -19.83
C ALA A 100 -34.15 -18.62 -18.74
N ILE A 101 -33.37 -18.49 -17.66
CA ILE A 101 -33.61 -17.51 -16.57
C ILE A 101 -32.69 -16.29 -16.61
N GLU A 102 -31.79 -16.18 -17.59
CA GLU A 102 -30.82 -15.08 -17.70
C GLU A 102 -31.49 -13.69 -17.77
N ILE A 103 -32.64 -13.56 -18.42
CA ILE A 103 -33.41 -12.30 -18.47
C ILE A 103 -33.84 -11.80 -17.07
N ILE A 104 -34.08 -12.73 -16.14
CA ILE A 104 -34.42 -12.45 -14.74
C ILE A 104 -33.14 -12.09 -13.97
N GLN A 105 -32.05 -12.83 -14.20
CA GLN A 105 -30.72 -12.55 -13.65
C GLN A 105 -30.23 -11.14 -13.99
N MET A 106 -30.32 -10.73 -15.27
CA MET A 106 -29.97 -9.39 -15.73
C MET A 106 -30.82 -8.32 -15.02
N SER A 107 -32.11 -8.58 -14.84
CA SER A 107 -33.02 -7.68 -14.13
C SER A 107 -32.69 -7.58 -12.64
N PHE A 108 -32.32 -8.70 -12.01
CA PHE A 108 -31.88 -8.75 -10.60
C PHE A 108 -30.58 -7.97 -10.41
N LEU A 109 -29.59 -8.16 -11.30
CA LEU A 109 -28.33 -7.42 -11.26
C LEU A 109 -28.52 -5.92 -11.54
N ALA A 110 -29.46 -5.53 -12.40
CA ALA A 110 -29.83 -4.13 -12.60
C ALA A 110 -30.50 -3.51 -11.36
N GLN A 111 -31.35 -4.27 -10.66
CA GLN A 111 -31.98 -3.84 -9.41
C GLN A 111 -30.94 -3.73 -8.27
N CYS A 112 -30.03 -4.70 -8.16
CA CYS A 112 -28.87 -4.69 -7.25
C CYS A 112 -28.01 -3.44 -7.49
N TRP A 113 -27.64 -3.16 -8.75
CA TRP A 113 -26.94 -1.93 -9.13
C TRP A 113 -27.69 -0.66 -8.71
N SER A 114 -29.01 -0.60 -8.93
CA SER A 114 -29.82 0.54 -8.50
C SER A 114 -29.82 0.71 -6.98
N ARG A 115 -29.95 -0.38 -6.20
CA ARG A 115 -29.93 -0.34 -4.73
C ARG A 115 -28.55 0.05 -4.17
N LEU A 116 -27.46 -0.31 -4.85
CA LEU A 116 -26.07 0.02 -4.46
C LEU A 116 -25.65 1.44 -4.84
N SER A 117 -26.06 1.93 -6.02
CA SER A 117 -25.69 3.26 -6.50
C SER A 117 -26.52 4.38 -5.87
N GLU A 118 -27.76 4.11 -5.44
CA GLU A 118 -28.62 5.14 -4.85
C GLU A 118 -28.09 5.74 -3.53
N PRO A 119 -27.61 4.96 -2.54
CA PRO A 119 -26.94 5.52 -1.36
C PRO A 119 -25.73 6.40 -1.71
N VAL A 120 -24.95 6.03 -2.74
CA VAL A 120 -23.81 6.83 -3.22
C VAL A 120 -24.30 8.14 -3.83
N ASN A 121 -25.33 8.09 -4.67
CA ASN A 121 -25.93 9.29 -5.26
C ASN A 121 -26.47 10.25 -4.20
N ILE A 122 -27.28 9.78 -3.26
CA ILE A 122 -27.83 10.59 -2.16
C ILE A 122 -26.69 11.20 -1.32
N ALA A 123 -25.66 10.40 -0.99
CA ALA A 123 -24.52 10.85 -0.19
C ALA A 123 -23.80 12.07 -0.77
N PHE A 124 -23.69 12.14 -2.11
CA PHE A 124 -22.99 13.21 -2.83
C PHE A 124 -23.92 14.23 -3.53
N GLN A 125 -25.24 14.02 -3.59
CA GLN A 125 -26.19 15.04 -4.08
C GLN A 125 -26.30 16.20 -3.09
N ALA A 126 -26.29 15.91 -1.79
CA ALA A 126 -26.19 16.93 -0.73
C ALA A 126 -24.89 17.76 -0.84
N SER A 127 -23.84 17.21 -1.47
CA SER A 127 -22.54 17.86 -1.68
C SER A 127 -22.53 18.96 -2.74
N ASN A 128 -23.63 19.21 -3.47
CA ASN A 128 -23.72 20.32 -4.43
C ASN A 128 -23.57 21.72 -3.79
N ARG A 129 -23.53 21.81 -2.44
CA ARG A 129 -23.18 23.01 -1.67
C ARG A 129 -21.80 22.92 -1.00
N GLY A 130 -20.90 22.06 -1.48
CA GLY A 130 -19.56 21.83 -0.93
C GLY A 130 -19.49 20.87 0.28
N GLY A 131 -20.64 20.36 0.73
CA GLY A 131 -20.73 19.43 1.86
C GLY A 131 -20.15 18.04 1.59
N ILE A 132 -19.81 17.31 2.64
CA ILE A 132 -19.31 15.93 2.60
C ILE A 132 -20.48 14.98 2.91
N PRO A 133 -20.49 13.72 2.41
CA PRO A 133 -21.33 12.67 2.99
C PRO A 133 -21.31 12.68 4.52
N SER A 134 -22.45 12.41 5.18
CA SER A 134 -22.47 12.24 6.63
C SER A 134 -22.01 10.83 7.02
N LYS A 135 -21.61 10.62 8.28
CA LYS A 135 -21.31 9.28 8.81
C LYS A 135 -22.48 8.30 8.62
N GLU A 136 -23.72 8.78 8.68
CA GLU A 136 -24.90 7.96 8.40
C GLU A 136 -25.00 7.52 6.93
N HIS A 137 -24.62 8.38 5.98
CA HIS A 137 -24.59 8.01 4.56
C HIS A 137 -23.59 6.87 4.31
N ILE A 138 -22.42 6.95 4.95
CA ILE A 138 -21.39 5.89 4.89
C ILE A 138 -21.91 4.59 5.52
N ALA A 139 -22.52 4.66 6.71
CA ALA A 139 -23.09 3.49 7.38
C ALA A 139 -24.20 2.83 6.54
N LYS A 140 -25.09 3.62 5.92
CA LYS A 140 -26.15 3.14 5.01
C LYS A 140 -25.56 2.45 3.76
N PHE A 141 -24.49 2.98 3.18
CA PHE A 141 -23.82 2.37 2.02
C PHE A 141 -23.16 1.03 2.38
N ILE A 142 -22.43 0.96 3.50
CA ILE A 142 -21.81 -0.28 3.99
C ILE A 142 -22.87 -1.33 4.36
N ALA A 143 -23.95 -0.92 5.03
CA ALA A 143 -25.08 -1.79 5.35
C ALA A 143 -25.73 -2.37 4.08
N ARG A 144 -25.96 -1.55 3.05
CA ARG A 144 -26.50 -2.04 1.77
C ARG A 144 -25.58 -3.04 1.09
N ILE A 145 -24.26 -2.80 1.05
CA ILE A 145 -23.31 -3.79 0.48
C ILE A 145 -23.39 -5.12 1.23
N LYS A 146 -23.52 -5.07 2.56
CA LYS A 146 -23.67 -6.27 3.39
C LYS A 146 -24.97 -7.03 3.07
N GLU A 147 -26.10 -6.34 2.96
CA GLU A 147 -27.38 -6.93 2.59
C GLU A 147 -27.33 -7.63 1.22
N GLU A 148 -26.71 -7.00 0.21
CA GLU A 148 -26.59 -7.61 -1.13
C GLU A 148 -25.71 -8.88 -1.12
N ILE A 149 -24.67 -8.94 -0.27
CA ILE A 149 -23.84 -10.15 -0.12
C ILE A 149 -24.62 -11.25 0.64
N GLU A 150 -25.26 -10.90 1.76
CA GLU A 150 -26.03 -11.86 2.57
C GLU A 150 -27.21 -12.47 1.78
N ALA A 151 -27.79 -11.73 0.82
CA ALA A 151 -28.87 -12.20 -0.04
C ALA A 151 -28.45 -13.28 -1.07
N VAL A 152 -27.15 -13.43 -1.37
CA VAL A 152 -26.65 -14.34 -2.43
C VAL A 152 -25.58 -15.33 -1.97
N GLN A 153 -25.08 -15.21 -0.73
CA GLN A 153 -23.99 -16.04 -0.16
C GLN A 153 -24.20 -17.56 -0.22
N SER A 154 -25.41 -18.04 -0.53
CA SER A 154 -25.73 -19.46 -0.72
C SER A 154 -25.31 -20.01 -2.09
N ASP A 155 -25.16 -19.15 -3.11
CA ASP A 155 -24.62 -19.53 -4.41
C ASP A 155 -23.32 -18.77 -4.72
N GLY A 156 -22.28 -19.52 -5.09
CA GLY A 156 -20.98 -18.98 -5.46
C GLY A 156 -21.02 -18.17 -6.75
N SER A 157 -21.78 -18.61 -7.77
CA SER A 157 -21.78 -17.96 -9.09
C SER A 157 -22.41 -16.56 -9.03
N LEU A 158 -23.57 -16.46 -8.37
CA LEU A 158 -24.34 -15.25 -8.17
C LEU A 158 -23.63 -14.29 -7.20
N THR A 159 -22.96 -14.81 -6.18
CA THR A 159 -22.07 -14.02 -5.32
C THR A 159 -21.00 -13.30 -6.16
N LEU A 160 -20.29 -13.99 -7.06
CA LEU A 160 -19.29 -13.35 -7.92
C LEU A 160 -19.89 -12.28 -8.85
N LEU A 161 -21.13 -12.46 -9.31
CA LEU A 161 -21.83 -11.46 -10.13
C LEU A 161 -22.27 -10.22 -9.33
N VAL A 162 -22.75 -10.40 -8.10
CA VAL A 162 -23.09 -9.28 -7.19
C VAL A 162 -21.83 -8.53 -6.76
N LEU A 163 -20.73 -9.23 -6.46
CA LEU A 163 -19.43 -8.61 -6.16
C LEU A 163 -18.93 -7.69 -7.30
N ARG A 164 -19.18 -8.04 -8.57
CA ARG A 164 -18.89 -7.15 -9.71
C ARG A 164 -19.74 -5.88 -9.71
N GLN A 165 -20.99 -5.91 -9.23
CA GLN A 165 -21.81 -4.69 -9.10
C GLN A 165 -21.35 -3.84 -7.89
N ILE A 166 -20.98 -4.49 -6.78
CA ILE A 166 -20.37 -3.83 -5.61
C ILE A 166 -19.07 -3.13 -6.01
N GLY A 167 -18.19 -3.78 -6.79
CA GLY A 167 -16.97 -3.17 -7.32
C GLY A 167 -17.23 -1.89 -8.12
N LYS A 168 -18.26 -1.87 -8.99
CA LYS A 168 -18.69 -0.65 -9.70
C LYS A 168 -19.18 0.44 -8.74
N ALA A 169 -19.93 0.09 -7.70
CA ALA A 169 -20.47 1.06 -6.74
C ALA A 169 -19.35 1.67 -5.88
N LEU A 170 -18.36 0.86 -5.49
CA LEU A 170 -17.13 1.30 -4.81
C LEU A 170 -16.28 2.23 -5.71
N MET A 171 -16.15 1.90 -7.00
CA MET A 171 -15.50 2.77 -7.99
C MET A 171 -16.23 4.13 -8.14
N GLN A 172 -17.56 4.11 -8.26
CA GLN A 172 -18.37 5.32 -8.30
C GLN A 172 -18.22 6.15 -7.00
N PHE A 173 -18.17 5.48 -5.84
CA PHE A 173 -17.96 6.14 -4.55
C PHE A 173 -16.58 6.82 -4.47
N ALA A 174 -15.51 6.12 -4.90
CA ALA A 174 -14.15 6.67 -4.98
C ALA A 174 -14.08 7.90 -5.90
N GLN A 175 -14.59 7.79 -7.13
CA GLN A 175 -14.60 8.89 -8.09
C GLN A 175 -15.37 10.12 -7.58
N ARG A 176 -16.52 9.91 -6.90
CA ARG A 176 -17.29 11.02 -6.30
C ARG A 176 -16.56 11.66 -5.11
N ALA A 177 -15.83 10.88 -4.32
CA ALA A 177 -14.99 11.40 -3.24
C ALA A 177 -13.78 12.18 -3.78
N GLU A 178 -13.17 11.72 -4.88
CA GLU A 178 -12.04 12.40 -5.56
C GLU A 178 -12.43 13.80 -6.03
N TYR A 179 -13.58 13.96 -6.70
CA TYR A 179 -14.12 15.28 -7.09
C TYR A 179 -14.42 16.21 -5.91
N GLN A 180 -14.49 15.69 -4.68
CA GLN A 180 -14.69 16.49 -3.47
C GLN A 180 -13.38 16.86 -2.74
N LEU A 181 -12.22 16.37 -3.19
CA LEU A 181 -10.94 16.69 -2.57
C LEU A 181 -10.55 18.16 -2.79
N SER A 182 -10.20 18.83 -1.70
CA SER A 182 -9.58 20.16 -1.75
C SER A 182 -8.09 20.01 -2.07
N THR A 183 -7.63 20.51 -3.23
CA THR A 183 -6.24 20.38 -3.71
C THR A 183 -5.46 21.70 -3.73
N GLY A 184 -6.13 22.83 -3.48
CA GLY A 184 -5.58 24.18 -3.44
C GLY A 184 -4.61 24.43 -2.28
N PRO A 185 -3.98 25.62 -2.20
CA PRO A 185 -2.89 25.89 -1.24
C PRO A 185 -3.30 25.70 0.22
N GLU A 186 -4.54 26.05 0.59
CA GLU A 186 -5.11 25.86 1.94
C GLU A 186 -5.14 24.39 2.41
N SER A 187 -5.12 23.42 1.47
CA SER A 187 -5.03 21.99 1.81
C SER A 187 -3.64 21.58 2.30
N ARG A 188 -2.61 22.36 1.93
CA ARG A 188 -1.19 22.03 2.09
C ARG A 188 -0.51 22.79 3.23
N GLN A 189 -1.23 23.68 3.90
CA GLN A 189 -0.72 24.54 4.97
C GLN A 189 -0.35 23.74 6.22
N VAL A 190 0.87 23.93 6.74
CA VAL A 190 1.42 23.24 7.93
C VAL A 190 1.75 24.19 9.09
N THR A 191 1.11 25.37 9.07
CA THR A 191 1.31 26.47 10.02
C THR A 191 -0.03 27.08 10.41
N GLY A 192 -0.30 27.22 11.70
CA GLY A 192 -1.59 27.72 12.19
C GLY A 192 -2.67 26.62 12.27
N PRO A 193 -3.93 26.98 12.56
CA PRO A 193 -5.00 26.01 12.75
C PRO A 193 -5.36 25.30 11.45
N ALA A 194 -5.91 24.09 11.55
CA ALA A 194 -6.34 23.32 10.39
C ALA A 194 -7.48 24.04 9.63
N THR A 195 -7.30 24.19 8.31
CA THR A 195 -8.24 24.91 7.45
C THR A 195 -9.54 24.10 7.22
N PRO A 196 -10.66 24.74 6.88
CA PRO A 196 -11.88 24.03 6.50
C PRO A 196 -11.65 23.04 5.34
N ALA A 197 -10.78 23.40 4.39
CA ALA A 197 -10.36 22.54 3.29
C ALA A 197 -9.63 21.26 3.78
N GLN A 198 -8.78 21.37 4.79
CA GLN A 198 -8.10 20.23 5.41
C GLN A 198 -9.05 19.35 6.21
N LEU A 199 -9.90 19.95 7.06
CA LEU A 199 -10.93 19.23 7.81
C LEU A 199 -11.88 18.46 6.87
N LYS A 200 -12.17 19.01 5.68
CA LYS A 200 -12.90 18.33 4.61
C LYS A 200 -12.17 17.06 4.15
N ASN A 201 -10.91 17.20 3.78
CA ASN A 201 -10.10 16.06 3.32
C ASN A 201 -9.89 15.02 4.43
N PHE A 202 -9.74 15.41 5.69
CA PHE A 202 -9.58 14.48 6.82
C PHE A 202 -10.83 13.62 7.02
N THR A 203 -12.00 14.26 6.95
CA THR A 203 -13.30 13.58 7.06
C THR A 203 -13.51 12.60 5.89
N LEU A 204 -13.18 13.01 4.66
CA LEU A 204 -13.21 12.12 3.48
C LEU A 204 -12.24 10.93 3.64
N CYS A 205 -11.01 11.18 4.09
CA CYS A 205 -9.99 10.16 4.37
C CYS A 205 -10.52 9.08 5.33
N GLN A 206 -11.12 9.51 6.45
CA GLN A 206 -11.69 8.63 7.46
C GLN A 206 -12.86 7.78 6.92
N TYR A 207 -13.75 8.38 6.13
CA TYR A 207 -14.87 7.64 5.52
C TYR A 207 -14.44 6.64 4.45
N LEU A 208 -13.47 6.99 3.61
CA LEU A 208 -12.90 6.07 2.63
C LEU A 208 -12.16 4.91 3.32
N GLN A 209 -11.41 5.19 4.39
CA GLN A 209 -10.77 4.14 5.21
C GLN A 209 -11.78 3.21 5.89
N GLU A 210 -12.90 3.74 6.42
CA GLU A 210 -13.95 2.94 7.03
C GLU A 210 -14.59 2.00 6.00
N VAL A 211 -14.96 2.51 4.82
CA VAL A 211 -15.48 1.68 3.71
C VAL A 211 -14.45 0.61 3.31
N HIS A 212 -13.19 0.99 3.09
CA HIS A 212 -12.13 0.06 2.73
C HIS A 212 -11.96 -1.06 3.78
N SER A 213 -11.90 -0.69 5.06
CA SER A 213 -11.71 -1.61 6.18
C SER A 213 -12.87 -2.60 6.33
N GLN A 214 -14.11 -2.10 6.34
CA GLN A 214 -15.30 -2.94 6.50
C GLN A 214 -15.47 -3.89 5.32
N ILE A 215 -15.33 -3.41 4.08
CA ILE A 215 -15.47 -4.27 2.90
C ILE A 215 -14.31 -5.27 2.78
N SER A 216 -13.07 -4.89 3.11
CA SER A 216 -11.94 -5.83 3.16
C SER A 216 -12.20 -6.94 4.19
N SER A 217 -12.64 -6.58 5.40
CA SER A 217 -13.02 -7.50 6.48
C SER A 217 -14.13 -8.47 6.05
N MET A 218 -15.18 -7.98 5.38
CA MET A 218 -16.25 -8.82 4.83
C MET A 218 -15.72 -9.77 3.75
N THR A 219 -14.80 -9.31 2.89
CA THR A 219 -14.21 -10.10 1.80
C THR A 219 -13.38 -11.28 2.33
N THR A 220 -12.77 -11.19 3.51
CA THR A 220 -12.03 -12.32 4.14
C THR A 220 -12.90 -13.55 4.44
N ARG A 221 -14.24 -13.40 4.46
CA ARG A 221 -15.20 -14.48 4.73
C ARG A 221 -15.73 -15.14 3.45
N LEU A 222 -15.35 -14.62 2.29
CA LEU A 222 -15.78 -15.09 0.97
C LEU A 222 -14.67 -15.94 0.31
N PRO A 223 -14.98 -16.70 -0.75
CA PRO A 223 -13.97 -17.42 -1.52
C PRO A 223 -12.86 -16.48 -2.03
N PRO A 224 -11.60 -16.93 -2.21
CA PRO A 224 -10.46 -16.06 -2.50
C PRO A 224 -10.64 -15.20 -3.76
N VAL A 225 -11.36 -15.73 -4.77
CA VAL A 225 -11.72 -15.03 -6.02
C VAL A 225 -12.50 -13.72 -5.76
N ALA A 226 -13.21 -13.60 -4.64
CA ALA A 226 -13.88 -12.37 -4.23
C ALA A 226 -12.88 -11.21 -3.96
N SER A 227 -11.69 -11.54 -3.44
CA SER A 227 -10.63 -10.57 -3.22
C SER A 227 -10.09 -10.03 -4.55
N ASP A 228 -9.87 -10.89 -5.53
CA ASP A 228 -9.41 -10.49 -6.87
C ASP A 228 -10.43 -9.57 -7.58
N ILE A 229 -11.72 -9.86 -7.45
CA ILE A 229 -12.80 -9.05 -8.04
C ILE A 229 -12.90 -7.67 -7.41
N LEU A 230 -12.77 -7.56 -6.08
CA LEU A 230 -12.91 -6.28 -5.37
C LEU A 230 -11.61 -5.48 -5.26
N SER A 231 -10.45 -6.12 -5.40
CA SER A 231 -9.12 -5.50 -5.25
C SER A 231 -8.94 -4.20 -6.05
N PRO A 232 -9.31 -4.11 -7.36
CA PRO A 232 -9.18 -2.86 -8.11
C PRO A 232 -10.01 -1.70 -7.54
N ALA A 233 -11.24 -1.99 -7.07
CA ALA A 233 -12.13 -0.97 -6.52
C ALA A 233 -11.71 -0.54 -5.11
N LEU A 234 -11.26 -1.48 -4.28
CA LEU A 234 -10.66 -1.19 -2.97
C LEU A 234 -9.36 -0.39 -3.12
N GLY A 235 -8.51 -0.74 -4.07
CA GLY A 235 -7.29 0.00 -4.40
C GLY A 235 -7.57 1.45 -4.82
N SER A 236 -8.65 1.70 -5.57
CA SER A 236 -9.09 3.07 -5.90
C SER A 236 -9.56 3.84 -4.67
N ILE A 237 -10.38 3.23 -3.79
CA ILE A 237 -10.80 3.84 -2.51
C ILE A 237 -9.58 4.18 -1.64
N TYR A 238 -8.63 3.25 -1.52
CA TYR A 238 -7.37 3.46 -0.78
C TYR A 238 -6.54 4.60 -1.38
N GLY A 239 -6.43 4.65 -2.72
CA GLY A 239 -5.77 5.72 -3.46
C GLY A 239 -6.35 7.10 -3.12
N VAL A 240 -7.66 7.29 -3.33
CA VAL A 240 -8.33 8.57 -3.03
C VAL A 240 -8.19 8.95 -1.55
N ALA A 241 -8.24 7.98 -0.63
CA ALA A 241 -8.04 8.21 0.80
C ALA A 241 -6.61 8.68 1.12
N LEU A 242 -5.60 8.10 0.50
CA LEU A 242 -4.20 8.49 0.62
C LEU A 242 -3.96 9.88 0.02
N ASP A 243 -4.48 10.13 -1.19
CA ASP A 243 -4.35 11.39 -1.93
C ASP A 243 -4.94 12.58 -1.17
N SER A 244 -6.05 12.38 -0.45
CA SER A 244 -6.70 13.41 0.36
C SER A 244 -5.78 14.05 1.41
N VAL A 245 -4.81 13.29 1.95
CA VAL A 245 -3.88 13.73 3.00
C VAL A 245 -2.43 13.85 2.53
N ARG A 246 -2.05 13.24 1.39
CA ARG A 246 -0.66 13.19 0.90
C ARG A 246 -0.01 14.58 0.83
N ASN A 247 -0.74 15.57 0.31
CA ASN A 247 -0.19 16.93 0.15
C ASN A 247 0.19 17.59 1.50
N LEU A 248 -0.58 17.34 2.57
CA LEU A 248 -0.27 17.84 3.91
C LEU A 248 1.00 17.18 4.46
N PHE A 249 1.12 15.87 4.31
CA PHE A 249 2.31 15.13 4.75
C PHE A 249 3.56 15.52 3.96
N SER A 250 3.43 15.78 2.65
CA SER A 250 4.53 16.30 1.82
C SER A 250 5.01 17.66 2.32
N SER A 251 4.10 18.65 2.47
CA SER A 251 4.47 19.96 3.03
C SER A 251 5.10 19.88 4.41
N MET A 252 4.67 18.92 5.23
CA MET A 252 5.24 18.73 6.56
C MET A 252 6.63 18.12 6.49
N GLN A 253 6.86 17.17 5.59
CA GLN A 253 8.19 16.63 5.30
C GLN A 253 9.11 17.75 4.80
N ASP A 254 8.71 18.51 3.79
CA ASP A 254 9.48 19.62 3.22
C ASP A 254 9.87 20.65 4.29
N ARG A 255 8.95 20.95 5.22
CA ARG A 255 9.22 21.84 6.36
C ARG A 255 10.22 21.25 7.34
N LEU A 256 10.11 19.97 7.70
CA LEU A 256 11.05 19.32 8.63
C LEU A 256 12.44 19.15 8.02
N GLU A 257 12.52 18.80 6.73
CA GLU A 257 13.77 18.78 5.97
C GLU A 257 14.41 20.18 5.93
N SER A 258 13.60 21.23 5.72
CA SER A 258 14.07 22.62 5.78
C SER A 258 14.57 23.04 7.17
N CYS A 259 13.97 22.53 8.26
CA CYS A 259 14.50 22.74 9.61
C CYS A 259 15.85 22.00 9.79
N ILE A 260 15.96 20.75 9.33
CA ILE A 260 17.21 19.96 9.44
C ILE A 260 18.34 20.59 8.61
N LEU A 261 18.06 21.13 7.43
CA LEU A 261 19.08 21.76 6.58
C LEU A 261 19.83 22.90 7.27
N LYS A 262 19.19 23.63 8.20
CA LYS A 262 19.80 24.70 9.01
C LYS A 262 20.91 24.21 9.95
N ILE A 263 21.13 22.90 10.08
CA ILE A 263 22.32 22.34 10.76
C ILE A 263 23.63 22.80 10.09
N HIS A 264 23.60 23.07 8.77
CA HIS A 264 24.77 23.57 8.02
C HIS A 264 25.04 25.07 8.22
N ASP A 265 24.08 25.80 8.80
CA ASP A 265 24.25 27.21 9.20
C ASP A 265 24.88 27.32 10.61
N GLN A 266 24.96 26.21 11.36
CA GLN A 266 25.51 26.19 12.72
C GLN A 266 27.02 25.92 12.71
N ASN A 267 27.76 26.61 13.58
CA ASN A 267 29.19 26.35 13.74
C ASN A 267 29.44 25.19 14.73
N PHE A 268 29.69 23.99 14.19
CA PHE A 268 30.12 22.79 14.93
C PHE A 268 31.65 22.67 15.07
N GLY A 269 32.42 23.65 14.58
CA GLY A 269 33.88 23.70 14.68
C GLY A 269 34.42 24.51 15.86
N VAL A 270 33.56 25.14 16.66
CA VAL A 270 33.99 26.05 17.75
C VAL A 270 34.87 25.31 18.76
N LEU A 271 36.05 25.87 19.04
CA LEU A 271 36.98 25.40 20.05
C LEU A 271 36.82 26.25 21.33
N GLY A 272 36.31 25.64 22.41
CA GLY A 272 36.16 26.31 23.71
C GLY A 272 35.16 25.63 24.63
N MET A 273 35.41 25.70 25.95
CA MET A 273 34.53 25.14 26.99
C MET A 273 33.13 25.76 26.97
N ASP A 274 33.03 27.08 26.73
CA ASP A 274 31.77 27.83 26.77
C ASP A 274 30.75 27.32 25.73
N ALA A 275 31.24 26.85 24.57
CA ALA A 275 30.39 26.27 23.52
C ALA A 275 29.82 24.88 23.87
N ALA A 276 30.40 24.20 24.88
CA ALA A 276 29.89 22.95 25.45
C ALA A 276 29.02 23.16 26.70
N MET A 277 29.20 24.28 27.40
CA MET A 277 28.41 24.69 28.57
C MET A 277 27.06 25.33 28.22
N ASP A 278 26.88 25.84 26.99
CA ASP A 278 25.57 26.22 26.50
C ASP A 278 24.65 24.99 26.48
N ASN A 279 23.71 24.95 27.41
CA ASN A 279 22.86 23.80 27.68
C ASN A 279 21.58 23.78 26.86
N ASN A 280 21.38 24.80 26.01
CA ASN A 280 20.19 24.93 25.19
C ASN A 280 20.20 23.94 24.01
N ALA A 281 19.01 23.68 23.48
CA ALA A 281 18.81 22.99 22.22
C ALA A 281 19.39 23.82 21.07
N SER A 282 19.85 23.17 20.00
CA SER A 282 20.24 23.92 18.80
C SER A 282 19.00 24.64 18.21
N PRO A 283 19.09 25.90 17.73
CA PRO A 283 17.91 26.69 17.33
C PRO A 283 17.04 26.01 16.26
N TYR A 284 17.66 25.27 15.34
CA TYR A 284 16.96 24.50 14.31
C TYR A 284 16.21 23.27 14.88
N MET A 285 16.70 22.69 15.98
CA MET A 285 16.06 21.57 16.68
C MET A 285 14.85 22.06 17.49
N GLU A 286 14.93 23.24 18.11
CA GLU A 286 13.75 23.87 18.70
C GLU A 286 12.65 24.14 17.65
N GLU A 287 13.04 24.66 16.48
CA GLU A 287 12.10 24.91 15.38
C GLU A 287 11.47 23.60 14.88
N LEU A 288 12.27 22.54 14.76
CA LEU A 288 11.79 21.18 14.43
C LEU A 288 10.80 20.68 15.49
N GLN A 289 11.13 20.80 16.78
CA GLN A 289 10.26 20.38 17.88
C GLN A 289 8.93 21.16 17.89
N LYS A 290 8.99 22.50 17.77
CA LYS A 290 7.80 23.36 17.66
C LYS A 290 6.95 22.97 16.45
N SER A 291 7.58 22.65 15.31
CA SER A 291 6.90 22.19 14.09
C SER A 291 6.20 20.84 14.29
N VAL A 292 6.91 19.85 14.84
CA VAL A 292 6.39 18.50 15.10
C VAL A 292 5.25 18.53 16.13
N LEU A 293 5.41 19.26 17.23
CA LEU A 293 4.39 19.39 18.27
C LEU A 293 3.12 20.03 17.70
N HIS A 294 3.26 21.14 16.97
CA HIS A 294 2.15 21.79 16.27
C HIS A 294 1.46 20.85 15.28
N PHE A 295 2.24 20.06 14.52
CA PHE A 295 1.68 19.11 13.57
C PHE A 295 0.85 18.02 14.26
N ARG A 296 1.30 17.57 15.43
CA ARG A 296 0.54 16.65 16.27
C ARG A 296 -0.77 17.27 16.76
N THR A 297 -0.70 18.43 17.41
CA THR A 297 -1.86 19.02 18.10
C THR A 297 -2.94 19.47 17.12
N GLU A 298 -2.57 20.05 15.98
CA GLU A 298 -3.54 20.53 14.99
C GLU A 298 -3.98 19.46 13.99
N PHE A 299 -3.09 18.62 13.47
CA PHE A 299 -3.45 17.74 12.36
C PHE A 299 -3.56 16.28 12.78
N LEU A 300 -2.56 15.71 13.46
CA LEU A 300 -2.58 14.26 13.77
C LEU A 300 -3.67 13.88 14.77
N LEU A 301 -3.97 14.70 15.77
CA LEU A 301 -5.10 14.44 16.68
C LEU A 301 -6.48 14.46 16.00
N ARG A 302 -6.59 15.09 14.81
CA ARG A 302 -7.83 15.14 14.02
C ARG A 302 -7.89 14.01 12.98
N LEU A 303 -6.73 13.53 12.52
CA LEU A 303 -6.58 12.45 11.54
C LEU A 303 -6.58 11.04 12.14
N LEU A 304 -5.98 10.87 13.31
CA LEU A 304 -5.84 9.57 13.97
C LEU A 304 -7.05 9.32 14.90
N PRO A 305 -7.68 8.13 14.87
CA PRO A 305 -8.82 7.84 15.72
C PRO A 305 -8.42 7.83 17.21
N SER A 306 -9.17 8.57 18.03
CA SER A 306 -8.89 8.85 19.45
C SER A 306 -8.89 7.63 20.39
N THR A 307 -9.23 6.44 19.88
CA THR A 307 -9.31 5.18 20.66
C THR A 307 -7.95 4.52 20.89
N SER A 308 -6.88 4.94 20.21
CA SER A 308 -5.56 4.31 20.29
C SER A 308 -4.56 5.06 21.19
N LYS A 309 -4.73 4.99 22.52
CA LYS A 309 -3.66 5.36 23.48
C LYS A 309 -2.46 4.39 23.46
N LYS A 310 -2.57 3.27 22.74
CA LYS A 310 -1.46 2.42 22.30
C LYS A 310 -1.73 1.98 20.86
N ILE A 311 -0.85 2.34 19.93
CA ILE A 311 -0.85 1.75 18.57
C ILE A 311 -0.63 0.25 18.75
N THR A 312 -1.66 -0.54 18.49
CA THR A 312 -1.63 -2.00 18.61
C THR A 312 -1.41 -2.63 17.24
N THR A 313 -0.63 -3.71 17.22
CA THR A 313 0.05 -4.26 16.04
C THR A 313 -0.87 -5.09 15.14
N GLY A 314 -1.94 -4.50 14.62
CA GLY A 314 -2.91 -5.25 13.79
C GLY A 314 -3.88 -4.45 12.91
N SER A 315 -3.94 -3.12 13.00
CA SER A 315 -4.75 -2.30 12.08
C SER A 315 -4.03 -1.00 11.76
N GLU A 316 -3.17 -1.06 10.75
CA GLU A 316 -2.41 0.09 10.28
C GLU A 316 -3.28 0.93 9.33
N SER A 317 -3.72 2.09 9.81
CA SER A 317 -4.40 3.07 8.96
C SER A 317 -3.41 3.79 8.04
N ILE A 318 -3.93 4.34 6.94
CA ILE A 318 -3.14 5.14 5.99
C ILE A 318 -2.41 6.28 6.72
N CYS A 319 -3.10 6.92 7.65
CA CYS A 319 -2.54 7.98 8.49
C CYS A 319 -1.38 7.47 9.36
N THR A 320 -1.50 6.30 10.00
CA THR A 320 -0.38 5.73 10.77
C THR A 320 0.82 5.37 9.90
N ASN A 321 0.59 4.90 8.67
CA ASN A 321 1.66 4.58 7.72
C ASN A 321 2.40 5.84 7.22
N LEU A 322 1.65 6.91 6.93
CA LEU A 322 2.23 8.21 6.58
C LEU A 322 3.03 8.81 7.73
N VAL A 323 2.52 8.73 8.97
CA VAL A 323 3.24 9.21 10.16
C VAL A 323 4.52 8.40 10.42
N ARG A 324 4.48 7.06 10.25
CA ARG A 324 5.66 6.19 10.33
C ARG A 324 6.70 6.54 9.25
N SER A 325 6.25 6.77 8.01
CA SER A 325 7.11 7.16 6.89
C SER A 325 7.79 8.51 7.15
N LEU A 326 7.02 9.50 7.59
CA LEU A 326 7.53 10.83 7.97
C LEU A 326 8.56 10.74 9.10
N ALA A 327 8.26 10.01 10.18
CA ALA A 327 9.18 9.79 11.28
C ALA A 327 10.48 9.09 10.83
N SER A 328 10.36 8.05 9.99
CA SER A 328 11.52 7.34 9.40
C SER A 328 12.39 8.25 8.55
N ARG A 329 11.77 9.07 7.68
CA ARG A 329 12.45 10.04 6.81
C ARG A 329 13.18 11.08 7.64
N VAL A 330 12.54 11.66 8.66
CA VAL A 330 13.14 12.66 9.56
C VAL A 330 14.41 12.13 10.23
N LEU A 331 14.41 10.89 10.73
CA LEU A 331 15.62 10.30 11.34
C LEU A 331 16.74 10.09 10.31
N ILE A 332 16.46 9.45 9.17
CA ILE A 332 17.46 9.19 8.13
C ILE A 332 18.03 10.49 7.55
N TYR A 333 17.19 11.49 7.31
CA TYR A 333 17.58 12.78 6.76
C TYR A 333 18.49 13.54 7.74
N PHE A 334 18.14 13.55 9.04
CA PHE A 334 19.00 14.10 10.08
C PHE A 334 20.37 13.41 10.11
N ILE A 335 20.42 12.07 10.19
CA ILE A 335 21.67 11.31 10.25
C ILE A 335 22.55 11.61 9.03
N ARG A 336 21.95 11.68 7.84
CA ARG A 336 22.65 12.05 6.60
C ARG A 336 23.26 13.45 6.71
N HIS A 337 22.48 14.47 7.07
CA HIS A 337 23.02 15.83 7.19
C HIS A 337 24.05 15.97 8.32
N ALA A 338 23.86 15.30 9.45
CA ALA A 338 24.84 15.23 10.54
C ALA A 338 26.18 14.61 10.08
N SER A 339 26.15 13.59 9.22
CA SER A 339 27.37 13.00 8.62
C SER A 339 28.10 13.91 7.62
N LEU A 340 27.44 14.97 7.14
CA LEU A 340 28.01 15.96 6.21
C LEU A 340 28.62 17.18 6.94
N VAL A 341 28.40 17.34 8.25
CA VAL A 341 28.89 18.49 9.03
C VAL A 341 30.41 18.46 9.15
N GLN A 342 31.07 19.53 8.70
CA GLN A 342 32.52 19.69 8.71
C GLN A 342 32.89 21.18 8.86
N PRO A 343 33.86 21.55 9.73
CA PRO A 343 34.55 20.72 10.72
C PRO A 343 33.65 20.34 11.90
N LEU A 344 34.04 19.30 12.66
CA LEU A 344 33.31 18.77 13.81
C LEU A 344 34.26 18.63 15.02
N SER A 345 34.23 19.60 15.94
CA SER A 345 35.06 19.58 17.16
C SER A 345 34.46 18.67 18.25
N GLU A 346 35.17 18.43 19.36
CA GLU A 346 34.64 17.64 20.49
C GLU A 346 33.37 18.27 21.11
N SER A 347 33.35 19.60 21.27
CA SER A 347 32.13 20.34 21.67
C SER A 347 31.02 20.22 20.62
N GLY A 348 31.39 20.23 19.33
CA GLY A 348 30.49 19.94 18.22
C GLY A 348 29.87 18.54 18.31
N LYS A 349 30.65 17.50 18.62
CA LYS A 349 30.15 16.13 18.84
C LYS A 349 29.19 16.04 20.02
N LEU A 350 29.49 16.72 21.14
CA LEU A 350 28.60 16.77 22.30
C LEU A 350 27.27 17.45 21.97
N ARG A 351 27.29 18.58 21.24
CA ARG A 351 26.07 19.26 20.75
C ARG A 351 25.27 18.35 19.81
N MET A 352 25.94 17.75 18.83
CA MET A 352 25.35 16.79 17.89
C MET A 352 24.68 15.60 18.60
N ALA A 353 25.30 15.10 19.68
CA ALA A 353 24.72 14.03 20.50
C ALA A 353 23.53 14.48 21.37
N ARG A 354 23.43 15.77 21.71
CA ARG A 354 22.24 16.37 22.34
C ARG A 354 21.11 16.51 21.32
N ASP A 355 21.39 17.09 20.15
CA ASP A 355 20.44 17.23 19.04
C ASP A 355 19.81 15.86 18.67
N MET A 356 20.61 14.79 18.63
CA MET A 356 20.11 13.42 18.42
C MET A 356 19.14 12.94 19.50
N ALA A 357 19.40 13.26 20.77
CA ALA A 357 18.54 12.89 21.88
C ALA A 357 17.21 13.67 21.87
N GLU A 358 17.27 14.96 21.52
CA GLU A 358 16.11 15.82 21.35
C GLU A 358 15.25 15.38 20.16
N LEU A 359 15.87 14.96 19.06
CA LEU A 359 15.19 14.38 17.91
C LEU A 359 14.52 13.04 18.25
N GLU A 360 15.24 12.13 18.91
CA GLU A 360 14.72 10.84 19.40
C GLU A 360 13.47 11.05 20.28
N LEU A 361 13.57 11.97 21.24
CA LEU A 361 12.47 12.33 22.13
C LEU A 361 11.29 12.97 21.39
N THR A 362 11.58 13.94 20.51
CA THR A 362 10.57 14.69 19.75
C THR A 362 9.76 13.77 18.83
N VAL A 363 10.44 12.92 18.06
CA VAL A 363 9.80 11.95 17.17
C VAL A 363 9.01 10.92 17.97
N GLY A 364 9.60 10.34 19.02
CA GLY A 364 8.98 9.30 19.86
C GLY A 364 7.72 9.77 20.59
N GLN A 365 7.73 10.98 21.16
CA GLN A 365 6.58 11.53 21.86
C GLN A 365 5.49 12.02 20.92
N ASN A 366 5.84 12.60 19.76
CA ASN A 366 4.91 13.41 18.99
C ASN A 366 4.52 12.87 17.61
N LEU A 367 5.40 12.14 16.93
CA LEU A 367 5.09 11.50 15.64
C LEU A 367 4.74 10.03 15.84
N PHE A 368 5.73 9.19 16.13
CA PHE A 368 5.62 7.74 16.09
C PHE A 368 6.57 7.07 17.09
N PRO A 369 6.18 5.97 17.76
CA PRO A 369 7.09 5.23 18.66
C PRO A 369 8.36 4.80 17.93
N VAL A 370 9.52 5.32 18.36
CA VAL A 370 10.79 5.16 17.63
C VAL A 370 11.25 3.71 17.58
N GLU A 371 10.91 2.92 18.60
CA GLU A 371 11.20 1.49 18.71
C GLU A 371 10.54 0.69 17.58
N GLN A 372 9.42 1.17 17.05
CA GLN A 372 8.67 0.55 15.96
C GLN A 372 9.15 0.99 14.56
N LEU A 373 10.12 1.92 14.45
CA LEU A 373 10.66 2.36 13.16
C LEU A 373 11.67 1.37 12.56
N GLY A 374 12.30 0.51 13.39
CA GLY A 374 13.28 -0.47 12.91
C GLY A 374 14.60 0.18 12.48
N ALA A 375 15.01 -0.03 11.21
CA ALA A 375 16.35 0.37 10.73
C ALA A 375 16.67 1.88 10.87
N PRO A 376 15.77 2.84 10.54
CA PRO A 376 15.97 4.26 10.83
C PRO A 376 16.31 4.59 12.28
N TYR A 377 15.70 3.89 13.24
CA TYR A 377 15.97 4.12 14.65
C TYR A 377 17.30 3.49 15.08
N ARG A 378 17.60 2.26 14.62
CA ARG A 378 18.91 1.64 14.87
C ARG A 378 20.06 2.47 14.30
N ALA A 379 19.88 3.05 13.11
CA ALA A 379 20.84 3.98 12.52
C ALA A 379 21.11 5.19 13.43
N LEU A 380 20.06 5.83 13.99
CA LEU A 380 20.23 6.95 14.94
C LEU A 380 21.02 6.50 16.19
N ARG A 381 20.66 5.35 16.74
CA ARG A 381 21.28 4.76 17.93
C ARG A 381 22.72 4.32 17.70
N ALA A 382 23.08 3.90 16.48
CA ALA A 382 24.42 3.51 16.09
C ALA A 382 25.32 4.70 15.76
N PHE A 383 24.79 5.76 15.15
CA PHE A 383 25.57 6.93 14.76
C PHE A 383 26.05 7.75 15.99
N ARG A 384 25.22 7.86 17.03
CA ARG A 384 25.52 8.62 18.26
C ARG A 384 26.80 8.18 19.01
N PRO A 385 27.10 6.89 19.24
CA PRO A 385 28.40 6.46 19.74
C PRO A 385 29.50 6.55 18.67
N ILE A 386 29.19 6.32 17.39
CA ILE A 386 30.17 6.35 16.31
C ILE A 386 30.87 7.71 16.17
N ILE A 387 30.19 8.83 16.41
CA ILE A 387 30.85 10.15 16.34
C ILE A 387 31.99 10.31 17.37
N PHE A 388 31.95 9.59 18.50
CA PHE A 388 33.00 9.61 19.54
C PHE A 388 34.07 8.50 19.40
N LEU A 389 33.79 7.41 18.68
CA LEU A 389 34.77 6.32 18.49
C LEU A 389 36.03 6.81 17.77
N GLU A 390 37.21 6.35 18.19
CA GLU A 390 38.45 6.57 17.47
C GLU A 390 38.42 5.97 16.06
N THR A 391 39.20 6.53 15.14
CA THR A 391 39.28 6.06 13.73
C THR A 391 39.81 4.63 13.63
N SER A 392 40.73 4.23 14.51
CA SER A 392 41.28 2.88 14.65
C SER A 392 40.22 1.83 15.01
N GLN A 393 39.27 2.18 15.88
CA GLN A 393 38.27 1.27 16.45
C GLN A 393 37.03 1.10 15.54
N LEU A 394 36.90 1.94 14.51
CA LEU A 394 35.67 2.00 13.72
C LEU A 394 35.41 0.71 12.91
N VAL A 395 36.44 0.13 12.29
CA VAL A 395 36.33 -1.08 11.44
C VAL A 395 35.73 -2.27 12.19
N SER A 396 36.18 -2.47 13.43
CA SER A 396 35.74 -3.55 14.32
C SER A 396 34.38 -3.33 14.97
N SER A 397 33.76 -2.16 14.77
CA SER A 397 32.53 -1.79 15.46
C SER A 397 31.30 -2.46 14.83
N PRO A 398 30.52 -3.26 15.58
CA PRO A 398 29.29 -3.87 15.05
C PRO A 398 28.24 -2.81 14.68
N LEU A 399 28.35 -1.60 15.23
CA LEU A 399 27.48 -0.45 14.96
C LEU A 399 27.47 -0.03 13.48
N LEU A 400 28.51 -0.39 12.71
CA LEU A 400 28.54 -0.14 11.26
C LEU A 400 27.44 -0.91 10.50
N GLN A 401 26.96 -2.04 11.02
CA GLN A 401 25.93 -2.85 10.37
C GLN A 401 24.55 -2.19 10.36
N ASP A 402 24.30 -1.29 11.31
CA ASP A 402 23.03 -0.54 11.43
C ASP A 402 23.05 0.81 10.69
N LEU A 403 24.13 1.14 9.97
CA LEU A 403 24.28 2.39 9.23
C LEU A 403 24.39 2.17 7.71
N PRO A 404 23.80 3.07 6.89
CA PRO A 404 24.13 3.14 5.47
C PRO A 404 25.63 3.40 5.27
N PRO A 405 26.32 2.67 4.38
CA PRO A 405 27.75 2.90 4.11
C PRO A 405 28.05 4.36 3.71
N SER A 406 27.17 4.98 2.93
CA SER A 406 27.23 6.40 2.58
C SER A 406 27.33 7.32 3.80
N VAL A 407 26.57 7.08 4.88
CA VAL A 407 26.63 7.88 6.12
C VAL A 407 28.00 7.74 6.80
N VAL A 408 28.51 6.51 6.89
CA VAL A 408 29.81 6.23 7.52
C VAL A 408 30.94 6.91 6.74
N LEU A 409 30.94 6.76 5.41
CA LEU A 409 31.95 7.33 4.54
C LEU A 409 31.90 8.87 4.51
N HIS A 410 30.72 9.48 4.61
CA HIS A 410 30.61 10.95 4.71
C HIS A 410 31.13 11.47 6.05
N HIS A 411 30.78 10.80 7.16
CA HIS A 411 31.28 11.15 8.48
C HIS A 411 32.81 11.06 8.56
N LEU A 412 33.43 10.10 7.88
CA LEU A 412 34.89 9.94 7.88
C LEU A 412 35.66 11.17 7.33
N TYR A 413 35.08 11.96 6.42
CA TYR A 413 35.67 13.23 6.00
C TYR A 413 35.84 14.24 7.15
N SER A 414 34.99 14.21 8.19
CA SER A 414 35.15 15.08 9.37
C SER A 414 36.40 14.76 10.20
N ARG A 415 37.01 13.59 9.95
CA ARG A 415 38.24 13.10 10.62
C ARG A 415 39.48 13.19 9.73
N GLY A 416 39.30 13.52 8.46
CA GLY A 416 40.38 13.64 7.49
C GLY A 416 41.06 15.01 7.54
N PRO A 417 42.22 15.17 6.87
CA PRO A 417 42.84 16.48 6.68
C PRO A 417 41.97 17.35 5.75
N ASP A 418 42.07 18.68 5.86
CA ASP A 418 41.30 19.63 5.03
C ASP A 418 41.49 19.47 3.50
N GLU A 419 42.60 18.83 3.12
CA GLU A 419 42.96 18.50 1.74
C GLU A 419 42.09 17.38 1.15
N LEU A 420 41.55 16.49 1.99
CA LEU A 420 40.62 15.45 1.60
C LEU A 420 39.22 16.05 1.44
N ARG A 421 38.98 16.67 0.29
CA ARG A 421 37.70 17.33 -0.03
C ARG A 421 36.59 16.31 -0.24
N SER A 422 35.47 16.48 0.46
CA SER A 422 34.25 15.68 0.25
C SER A 422 33.65 15.88 -1.15
N PRO A 423 32.80 14.96 -1.67
CA PRO A 423 32.17 15.11 -2.98
C PRO A 423 31.37 16.42 -3.12
N LEU A 424 30.74 16.87 -2.03
CA LEU A 424 30.05 18.15 -1.91
C LEU A 424 31.02 19.33 -2.15
N LYS A 425 32.15 19.35 -1.44
CA LYS A 425 33.20 20.38 -1.58
C LYS A 425 33.90 20.34 -2.95
N ARG A 426 34.14 19.15 -3.52
CA ARG A 426 34.76 18.97 -4.84
C ARG A 426 33.89 19.56 -5.95
N ASN A 427 32.59 19.29 -5.90
CA ASN A 427 31.65 19.64 -6.97
C ASN A 427 30.95 20.99 -6.76
N ASN A 428 31.31 21.74 -5.71
CA ASN A 428 30.70 23.02 -5.32
C ASN A 428 29.16 22.94 -5.17
N LEU A 429 28.65 21.83 -4.64
CA LEU A 429 27.21 21.59 -4.43
C LEU A 429 26.76 22.12 -3.07
N THR A 430 25.50 22.56 -2.98
CA THR A 430 24.89 22.81 -1.66
C THR A 430 24.54 21.49 -0.95
N PRO A 431 24.44 21.47 0.40
CA PRO A 431 24.00 20.28 1.13
C PRO A 431 22.65 19.73 0.65
N GLN A 432 21.73 20.61 0.25
CA GLN A 432 20.43 20.25 -0.31
C GLN A 432 20.57 19.59 -1.69
N GLN A 433 21.32 20.20 -2.62
CA GLN A 433 21.55 19.63 -3.96
C GLN A 433 22.21 18.26 -3.89
N TYR A 434 23.24 18.13 -3.04
CA TYR A 434 23.94 16.87 -2.86
C TYR A 434 23.05 15.78 -2.26
N THR A 435 22.19 16.15 -1.30
CA THR A 435 21.26 15.22 -0.65
C THR A 435 20.13 14.77 -1.57
N LEU A 436 19.57 15.67 -2.37
CA LEU A 436 18.60 15.32 -3.42
C LEU A 436 19.22 14.38 -4.46
N TRP A 437 20.49 14.60 -4.82
CA TRP A 437 21.23 13.66 -5.66
C TRP A 437 21.37 12.29 -4.96
N MET A 438 21.80 12.24 -3.69
CA MET A 438 21.90 10.98 -2.93
C MET A 438 20.57 10.23 -2.84
N ASP A 439 19.42 10.90 -2.71
CA ASP A 439 18.10 10.26 -2.72
C ASP A 439 17.75 9.62 -4.08
N SER A 440 18.32 10.11 -5.18
CA SER A 440 18.13 9.56 -6.53
C SER A 440 19.10 8.43 -6.89
N GLN A 441 20.12 8.16 -6.08
CA GLN A 441 21.24 7.27 -6.41
C GLN A 441 21.43 6.15 -5.38
N GLY A 442 21.82 4.97 -5.85
CA GLY A 442 22.20 3.85 -4.97
C GLY A 442 23.60 4.03 -4.34
N GLU A 443 23.84 3.34 -3.22
CA GLU A 443 25.11 3.31 -2.47
C GLU A 443 26.35 3.12 -3.37
N LYS A 444 26.28 2.27 -4.40
CA LYS A 444 27.37 2.06 -5.38
C LYS A 444 27.76 3.33 -6.14
N GLN A 445 26.81 4.17 -6.50
CA GLN A 445 27.05 5.40 -7.26
C GLN A 445 27.53 6.52 -6.33
N ILE A 446 27.02 6.57 -5.09
CA ILE A 446 27.54 7.43 -4.03
C ILE A 446 29.02 7.08 -3.75
N TRP A 447 29.33 5.79 -3.62
CA TRP A 447 30.71 5.29 -3.46
C TRP A 447 31.62 5.71 -4.62
N LYS A 448 31.20 5.64 -5.89
CA LYS A 448 32.03 6.13 -7.01
C LYS A 448 32.42 7.61 -6.87
N GLY A 449 31.50 8.46 -6.40
CA GLY A 449 31.80 9.88 -6.14
C GLY A 449 32.81 10.09 -4.99
N ILE A 450 32.70 9.27 -3.94
CA ILE A 450 33.63 9.24 -2.80
C ILE A 450 35.00 8.66 -3.22
N LYS A 451 35.02 7.65 -4.09
CA LYS A 451 36.25 7.06 -4.61
C LYS A 451 37.03 8.07 -5.45
N ALA A 452 36.36 8.80 -6.34
CA ALA A 452 37.03 9.84 -7.13
C ALA A 452 37.71 10.91 -6.26
N THR A 453 37.09 11.31 -5.15
CA THR A 453 37.66 12.28 -4.19
C THR A 453 38.86 11.71 -3.41
N LEU A 454 38.83 10.41 -3.09
CA LEU A 454 40.00 9.69 -2.57
C LEU A 454 41.13 9.60 -3.61
N ASP A 455 40.82 9.32 -4.87
CA ASP A 455 41.80 9.23 -5.97
C ASP A 455 42.51 10.60 -6.20
N ASP A 456 41.77 11.72 -6.21
CA ASP A 456 42.32 13.08 -6.26
C ASP A 456 43.27 13.40 -5.09
N TYR A 457 42.87 13.02 -3.87
CA TYR A 457 43.71 13.18 -2.67
C TYR A 457 45.00 12.36 -2.80
N ALA A 458 44.91 11.12 -3.29
CA ALA A 458 46.08 10.26 -3.48
C ALA A 458 47.05 10.80 -4.53
N VAL A 459 46.56 11.41 -5.62
CA VAL A 459 47.39 12.12 -6.60
C VAL A 459 48.08 13.32 -5.94
N THR A 460 47.36 14.08 -5.13
CA THR A 460 47.90 15.28 -4.44
C THR A 460 49.02 14.94 -3.47
N VAL A 461 48.83 13.92 -2.62
CA VAL A 461 49.86 13.43 -1.67
C VAL A 461 51.09 12.91 -2.41
N ARG A 462 50.90 12.07 -3.45
CA ARG A 462 52.02 11.54 -4.26
C ARG A 462 52.81 12.64 -4.99
N ALA A 463 52.13 13.68 -5.48
CA ALA A 463 52.77 14.81 -6.15
C ALA A 463 53.70 15.63 -5.23
N ARG A 464 53.48 15.58 -3.91
CA ARG A 464 54.35 16.21 -2.90
C ARG A 464 55.54 15.35 -2.48
N GLY A 465 55.54 14.06 -2.83
CA GLY A 465 56.56 13.10 -2.40
C GLY A 465 56.30 12.45 -1.03
N ASP A 466 55.16 12.76 -0.40
CA ASP A 466 54.74 12.17 0.87
C ASP A 466 54.44 10.67 0.70
N LYS A 467 54.92 9.86 1.65
CA LYS A 467 54.75 8.39 1.64
C LYS A 467 53.64 7.88 2.56
N GLU A 468 53.17 8.74 3.47
CA GLU A 468 52.16 8.41 4.48
C GLU A 468 50.84 9.09 4.13
N PHE A 469 49.78 8.30 4.00
CA PHE A 469 48.42 8.81 3.85
C PHE A 469 47.78 8.99 5.23
N SER A 470 46.83 9.93 5.36
CA SER A 470 45.99 10.00 6.57
C SER A 470 45.35 8.63 6.87
N PRO A 471 45.28 8.17 8.14
CA PRO A 471 44.65 6.89 8.52
C PRO A 471 43.20 6.73 8.04
N VAL A 472 42.52 7.84 7.73
CA VAL A 472 41.16 7.87 7.18
C VAL A 472 41.12 7.37 5.72
N TYR A 473 42.16 7.61 4.92
CA TYR A 473 42.22 7.24 3.50
C TYR A 473 42.11 5.71 3.26
N PRO A 474 42.98 4.84 3.84
CA PRO A 474 42.88 3.40 3.64
C PRO A 474 41.59 2.82 4.26
N LEU A 475 41.12 3.41 5.36
CA LEU A 475 39.85 3.04 6.01
C LEU A 475 38.65 3.26 5.08
N MET A 476 38.56 4.42 4.42
CA MET A 476 37.49 4.72 3.48
C MET A 476 37.56 3.82 2.24
N LEU A 477 38.76 3.48 1.75
CA LEU A 477 38.93 2.51 0.66
C LEU A 477 38.45 1.11 1.05
N GLN A 478 38.80 0.63 2.25
CA GLN A 478 38.36 -0.67 2.76
C GLN A 478 36.84 -0.74 2.88
N LEU A 479 36.23 0.24 3.58
CA LEU A 479 34.78 0.28 3.78
C LEU A 479 34.02 0.43 2.46
N GLY A 480 34.47 1.33 1.58
CA GLY A 480 33.85 1.55 0.28
C GLY A 480 33.95 0.36 -0.68
N SER A 481 35.06 -0.39 -0.66
CA SER A 481 35.20 -1.60 -1.48
C SER A 481 34.18 -2.68 -1.09
N SER A 482 33.85 -2.80 0.20
CA SER A 482 32.80 -3.71 0.66
C SER A 482 31.40 -3.37 0.11
N VAL A 483 31.14 -2.10 -0.26
CA VAL A 483 29.88 -1.66 -0.89
C VAL A 483 29.73 -2.20 -2.31
N THR A 484 30.84 -2.44 -3.01
CA THR A 484 30.83 -3.09 -4.34
C THR A 484 30.71 -4.60 -4.28
N GLU A 485 31.09 -5.23 -3.17
CA GLU A 485 31.04 -6.69 -2.99
C GLU A 485 29.70 -7.17 -2.40
N ASN A 486 29.16 -6.46 -1.40
CA ASN A 486 27.98 -6.89 -0.64
C ASN A 486 26.62 -6.63 -1.34
N PHE A 487 26.63 -5.97 -2.50
CA PHE A 487 25.42 -5.71 -3.27
C PHE A 487 25.59 -6.27 -4.70
N PRO A 488 24.91 -7.37 -5.07
CA PRO A 488 24.77 -7.79 -6.47
C PRO A 488 24.15 -6.69 -7.34
N VAL A 489 24.18 -6.87 -8.65
CA VAL A 489 23.40 -6.01 -9.56
C VAL A 489 21.95 -6.49 -9.53
N SER A 490 21.04 -5.59 -9.14
CA SER A 490 19.59 -5.73 -9.31
C SER A 490 19.14 -4.77 -10.40
#